data_AF-A0A328SD39-F1
#
_entry.id   AF-A0A328SD39-F1
#
_cell.length_a   1.000
_cell.length_b   1.000
_cell.length_c   1.000
_cell.angle_alpha   90.00
_cell.angle_beta   90.00
_cell.angle_gamma   90.00
#
_symmetry.space_group_name_H-M   'P 1'
#
loop_
_entity.id
_entity.type
_entity.pdbx_description
1 polymer ?
#
loop_
_entity_poly.entity_id
_entity_poly.type
_entity_poly.pdbx_seq_one_letter_code
_entity_poly.pdbx_strand_id
1 'polypeptide(L)'
;PETSQTEFTVADTTATAGSEVTITVTTKNLDNGKVVLKVNGKTVKTDDGKLYAKVSADTTTFTYTVPKTYKKGEYSIKAVYTIGAERLEAESKLIVE
;
A
#
# COMPACT_ATOMS: atom_id res chain seq x y z
N PRO A 1 13.00 -21.35 -19.58
CA PRO A 1 11.81 -20.53 -19.21
C PRO A 1 11.93 -20.07 -17.76
N GLU A 2 12.26 -18.80 -17.55
CA GLU A 2 12.14 -18.20 -16.22
C GLU A 2 10.65 -18.08 -15.91
N THR A 3 10.18 -18.87 -14.94
CA THR A 3 8.83 -18.70 -14.40
C THR A 3 8.82 -17.39 -13.61
N SER A 4 8.23 -16.34 -14.17
CA SER A 4 8.07 -15.06 -13.47
C SER A 4 7.21 -15.29 -12.23
N GLN A 5 7.83 -15.25 -11.05
CA GLN A 5 7.14 -15.43 -9.77
C GLN A 5 6.27 -14.20 -9.47
N THR A 6 5.05 -14.43 -9.00
CA THR A 6 4.19 -13.38 -8.47
C THR A 6 4.83 -12.71 -7.25
N GLU A 7 4.84 -11.38 -7.23
CA GLU A 7 5.37 -10.59 -6.13
C GLU A 7 4.31 -9.60 -5.63
N PHE A 8 3.96 -9.72 -4.35
CA PHE A 8 3.09 -8.78 -3.66
C PHE A 8 3.75 -8.33 -2.36
N THR A 9 4.34 -7.13 -2.38
CA THR A 9 5.09 -6.58 -1.24
C THR A 9 4.77 -5.10 -1.07
N VAL A 10 4.95 -4.59 0.14
CA VAL A 10 4.88 -3.15 0.44
C VAL A 10 6.12 -2.80 1.26
N ALA A 11 6.77 -1.68 0.92
CA ALA A 11 8.00 -1.27 1.57
C ALA A 11 7.72 -0.50 2.87
N ASP A 12 8.68 -0.53 3.79
CA ASP A 12 8.70 0.43 4.89
C ASP A 12 8.84 1.85 4.33
N THR A 13 8.24 2.82 5.01
CA THR A 13 8.18 4.20 4.56
C THR A 13 8.45 5.13 5.74
N THR A 14 9.34 6.11 5.57
CA THR A 14 9.61 7.13 6.59
C THR A 14 8.96 8.46 6.21
N ALA A 15 8.37 9.15 7.19
CA ALA A 15 7.71 10.43 6.96
C ALA A 15 7.70 11.30 8.23
N THR A 16 7.24 12.55 8.10
CA THR A 16 7.04 13.46 9.24
C THR A 16 5.55 13.71 9.46
N ALA A 17 5.15 14.00 10.69
CA ALA A 17 3.76 14.30 10.99
C ALA A 17 3.29 15.54 10.21
N GLY A 18 2.19 15.42 9.47
CA GLY A 18 1.65 16.48 8.62
C GLY A 18 2.21 16.53 7.20
N SER A 19 3.19 15.71 6.84
CA SER A 19 3.67 15.60 5.46
C SER A 19 2.83 14.63 4.64
N GLU A 20 2.90 14.80 3.33
CA GLU A 20 2.43 13.80 2.39
C GLU A 20 3.56 12.81 2.09
N VAL A 21 3.23 11.54 1.95
CA VAL A 21 4.18 10.49 1.58
C VAL A 21 3.55 9.54 0.56
N THR A 22 4.36 9.04 -0.36
CA THR A 22 3.95 8.00 -1.32
C THR A 22 4.30 6.63 -0.76
N ILE A 23 3.29 5.76 -0.66
CA ILE A 23 3.47 4.35 -0.28
C ILE A 23 3.35 3.51 -1.56
N THR A 24 4.39 2.74 -1.85
CA THR A 24 4.48 1.89 -3.04
C THR A 24 4.24 0.42 -2.68
N VAL A 25 3.33 -0.21 -3.42
CA VAL A 25 3.04 -1.64 -3.35
C VAL A 25 3.52 -2.28 -4.65
N THR A 26 4.36 -3.31 -4.56
CA THR A 26 4.79 -4.13 -5.69
C THR A 26 3.68 -5.12 -6.03
N THR A 27 3.33 -5.23 -7.31
CA THR A 27 2.23 -6.04 -7.85
C THR A 27 2.65 -6.81 -9.10
N LYS A 28 3.88 -7.36 -9.13
CA LYS A 28 4.41 -8.03 -10.32
C LYS A 28 3.72 -9.36 -10.58
N ASN A 29 3.45 -9.62 -11.86
CA ASN A 29 2.78 -10.84 -12.32
C ASN A 29 1.47 -11.10 -11.56
N LEU A 30 0.72 -10.03 -11.29
CA LEU A 30 -0.64 -10.07 -10.76
C LEU A 30 -1.63 -9.66 -11.85
N ASP A 31 -2.76 -10.34 -11.89
CA ASP A 31 -3.86 -10.00 -12.78
C ASP A 31 -4.53 -8.67 -12.37
N ASN A 32 -5.55 -8.25 -13.15
CA ASN A 32 -6.29 -6.99 -12.99
C ASN A 32 -7.19 -6.92 -11.72
N GLY A 33 -6.69 -7.40 -10.58
CA GLY A 33 -7.33 -7.32 -9.28
C GLY A 33 -7.28 -5.91 -8.67
N LYS A 34 -7.57 -5.84 -7.38
CA LYS A 34 -7.65 -4.59 -6.61
C LYS A 34 -6.72 -4.63 -5.41
N VAL A 35 -6.01 -3.54 -5.17
CA VAL A 35 -5.20 -3.32 -3.97
C VAL A 35 -5.90 -2.32 -3.06
N VAL A 36 -6.10 -2.70 -1.79
CA VAL A 36 -6.54 -1.82 -0.71
C VAL A 36 -5.35 -1.57 0.21
N LEU A 37 -4.98 -0.31 0.41
CA LEU A 37 -3.97 0.07 1.37
C LEU A 37 -4.61 0.55 2.67
N LYS A 38 -4.07 0.11 3.81
CA LYS A 38 -4.45 0.58 5.14
C LYS A 38 -3.23 1.09 5.88
N VAL A 39 -3.37 2.24 6.54
CA VAL A 39 -2.40 2.76 7.50
C VAL A 39 -3.06 2.81 8.87
N ASN A 40 -2.47 2.14 9.86
CA ASN A 40 -2.99 1.98 11.21
C ASN A 40 -4.46 1.54 11.23
N GLY A 41 -4.79 0.54 10.40
CA GLY A 41 -6.13 -0.02 10.22
C GLY A 41 -7.11 0.81 9.38
N LYS A 42 -6.78 2.06 9.03
CA LYS A 42 -7.64 2.94 8.22
C LYS A 42 -7.29 2.85 6.74
N THR A 43 -8.31 2.68 5.89
CA THR A 43 -8.11 2.63 4.44
C THR A 43 -7.66 3.97 3.88
N VAL A 44 -6.62 3.95 3.06
CA VAL A 44 -6.14 5.11 2.31
C VAL A 44 -6.98 5.29 1.05
N LYS A 45 -7.48 6.51 0.84
CA LYS A 45 -8.26 6.87 -0.35
C LYS A 45 -7.28 7.21 -1.48
N THR A 46 -7.56 6.74 -2.69
CA THR A 46 -6.81 7.13 -3.89
C THR A 46 -7.20 8.54 -4.35
N ASP A 47 -6.40 9.13 -5.24
CA ASP A 47 -6.67 10.47 -5.79
C ASP A 47 -8.01 10.54 -6.55
N ASP A 48 -8.38 9.45 -7.21
CA ASP A 48 -9.71 9.22 -7.82
C ASP A 48 -10.88 9.20 -6.82
N GLY A 49 -10.59 9.22 -5.52
CA GLY A 49 -11.58 9.10 -4.47
C GLY A 49 -12.06 7.66 -4.18
N LYS A 50 -11.39 6.64 -4.71
CA LYS A 50 -11.72 5.23 -4.46
C LYS A 50 -10.97 4.73 -3.22
N LEU A 51 -11.44 3.62 -2.64
CA LEU A 51 -10.79 2.96 -1.51
C LEU A 51 -9.91 1.77 -1.94
N TYR A 52 -9.63 1.68 -3.23
CA TYR A 52 -8.77 0.67 -3.84
C TYR A 52 -8.15 1.24 -5.12
N ALA A 53 -6.98 0.74 -5.47
CA ALA A 53 -6.37 0.92 -6.78
C ALA A 53 -6.50 -0.38 -7.59
N LYS A 54 -6.70 -0.26 -8.91
CA LYS A 54 -6.71 -1.43 -9.81
C LYS A 54 -5.27 -1.78 -10.17
N VAL A 55 -4.91 -3.06 -10.08
CA VAL A 55 -3.64 -3.54 -10.61
C VAL A 55 -3.68 -3.41 -12.12
N SER A 56 -2.71 -2.67 -12.66
CA SER A 56 -2.53 -2.45 -14.10
C SER A 56 -1.05 -2.36 -14.51
N ALA A 57 -0.15 -2.44 -13.53
CA ALA A 57 1.29 -2.36 -13.67
C ALA A 57 1.95 -3.18 -12.56
N ASP A 58 3.28 -3.30 -12.63
CA ASP A 58 4.11 -3.99 -11.64
C ASP A 58 4.17 -3.28 -10.28
N THR A 59 3.62 -2.07 -10.19
CA THR A 59 3.50 -1.31 -8.95
C THR A 59 2.19 -0.56 -8.88
N THR A 60 1.77 -0.28 -7.65
CA THR A 60 0.62 0.57 -7.32
C THR A 60 1.03 1.54 -6.22
N THR A 61 0.72 2.82 -6.37
CA THR A 61 1.09 3.87 -5.42
C THR A 61 -0.12 4.47 -4.73
N PHE A 62 0.06 4.88 -3.47
CA PHE A 62 -0.94 5.60 -2.68
C PHE A 62 -0.31 6.83 -2.05
N THR A 63 -0.97 7.97 -2.24
CA THR A 63 -0.64 9.21 -1.56
C THR A 63 -1.29 9.20 -0.18
N TYR A 64 -0.48 9.33 0.88
CA TYR A 64 -0.95 9.35 2.26
C TYR A 64 -0.49 10.62 2.97
N THR A 65 -1.45 11.43 3.42
CA THR A 65 -1.17 12.54 4.33
C THR A 65 -1.06 12.02 5.75
N VAL A 66 0.15 12.07 6.33
CA VAL A 66 0.39 11.68 7.72
C VAL A 66 -0.32 12.68 8.64
N PRO A 67 -1.22 12.24 9.54
CA PRO A 67 -1.90 13.16 10.44
C PRO A 67 -0.91 13.91 11.33
N LYS A 68 -1.12 15.22 11.51
CA LYS A 68 -0.32 16.05 12.43
C LYS A 68 -0.36 15.58 13.89
N THR A 69 -1.31 14.71 14.23
CA THR A 69 -1.48 14.10 15.55
C THR A 69 -0.64 12.84 15.75
N TYR A 70 0.00 12.32 14.69
CA TYR A 70 0.91 11.20 14.83
C TYR A 70 2.13 11.65 15.62
N LYS A 71 2.56 10.79 16.55
CA LYS A 71 3.79 10.98 17.32
C LYS A 71 4.90 10.23 16.62
N LYS A 72 6.15 10.53 16.98
CA LYS A 72 7.28 9.73 16.54
C LYS A 72 7.07 8.26 16.93
N GLY A 73 7.34 7.35 16.00
CA GLY A 73 7.14 5.92 16.21
C GLY A 73 6.70 5.17 14.95
N GLU A 74 6.36 3.90 15.13
CA GLU A 74 5.99 3.00 14.05
C GLU A 74 4.47 2.81 13.97
N TYR A 75 3.92 2.87 12.76
CA TYR A 75 2.51 2.62 12.46
C TYR A 75 2.40 1.52 11.40
N SER A 76 1.39 0.66 11.50
CA SER A 76 1.24 -0.45 10.56
C SER A 76 0.78 0.02 9.18
N ILE A 77 1.42 -0.49 8.14
CA ILE A 77 0.93 -0.45 6.76
C ILE A 77 0.50 -1.86 6.40
N LYS A 78 -0.68 -1.99 5.81
CA LYS A 78 -1.19 -3.26 5.29
C LYS A 78 -1.74 -3.06 3.89
N ALA A 79 -1.16 -3.75 2.92
CA ALA A 79 -1.70 -3.84 1.58
C ALA A 79 -2.45 -5.18 1.44
N VAL A 80 -3.63 -5.14 0.82
CA VAL A 80 -4.44 -6.32 0.55
C VAL A 80 -4.80 -6.34 -0.92
N TYR A 81 -4.30 -7.34 -1.66
CA TYR A 81 -4.70 -7.61 -3.03
C TYR A 81 -5.86 -8.61 -3.05
N THR A 82 -6.81 -8.39 -3.96
CA THR A 82 -7.95 -9.29 -4.17
C THR A 82 -8.31 -9.41 -5.65
N ILE A 83 -8.56 -10.65 -6.09
CA ILE A 83 -9.17 -10.96 -7.38
C ILE A 83 -10.05 -12.21 -7.25
N GLY A 84 -11.37 -12.06 -7.49
CA GLY A 84 -12.31 -13.17 -7.26
C GLY A 84 -12.21 -13.71 -5.83
N ALA A 85 -11.80 -14.97 -5.68
CA ALA A 85 -11.57 -15.62 -4.40
C ALA A 85 -10.11 -15.53 -3.89
N GLU A 86 -9.17 -15.09 -4.74
CA GLU A 86 -7.76 -14.97 -4.37
C GLU A 86 -7.52 -13.71 -3.55
N ARG A 87 -6.64 -13.85 -2.54
CA ARG A 87 -6.26 -12.77 -1.65
C ARG A 87 -4.79 -12.90 -1.26
N LEU A 88 -4.06 -11.81 -1.39
CA LEU A 88 -2.69 -11.67 -0.90
C LEU A 88 -2.62 -10.50 0.07
N GLU A 89 -1.73 -10.61 1.05
CA GLU A 89 -1.51 -9.57 2.06
C GLU A 89 -0.02 -9.30 2.17
N ALA A 90 0.33 -8.02 2.32
CA ALA A 90 1.67 -7.59 2.62
C ALA A 90 1.61 -6.54 3.74
N GLU A 91 2.57 -6.60 4.66
CA GLU A 91 2.65 -5.72 5.82
C GLU A 91 4.00 -5.04 5.86
N SER A 92 4.01 -3.76 6.22
CA SER A 92 5.20 -2.94 6.43
C SER A 92 4.93 -1.87 7.48
N LYS A 93 5.85 -0.93 7.66
CA LYS A 93 5.77 0.12 8.66
C LYS A 93 5.84 1.50 8.04
N LEU A 94 5.01 2.40 8.54
CA LEU A 94 5.21 3.84 8.44
C LEU A 94 5.97 4.30 9.69
N ILE A 95 7.19 4.79 9.49
CA ILE A 95 8.05 5.31 10.53
C ILE A 95 7.88 6.83 10.55
N VAL A 96 7.32 7.37 11.62
CA VAL A 96 7.19 8.83 11.81
C VAL A 96 8.37 9.32 12.63
N GLU A 97 9.11 10.28 12.07
CA GLU A 97 10.30 10.90 12.69
C GLU A 97 10.08 12.36 13.12
#